data_AF-A0A523YF61-F1
#
_entry.id   AF-A0A523YF61-F1
#
_cell.length_a   1.000
_cell.length_b   1.000
_cell.length_c   1.000
_cell.angle_alpha   90.00
_cell.angle_beta   90.00
_cell.angle_gamma   90.00
#
_symmetry.space_group_name_H-M   'P 1'
#
loop_
_entity.id
_entity.type
_entity.pdbx_description
1 polymer ?
#
loop_
_entity_poly.entity_id
_entity_poly.type
_entity_poly.pdbx_seq_one_letter_code
_entity_poly.pdbx_strand_id
1 'polypeptide(L)'
;MKDTKAIVAGGASLSGFVIACVILVVAFSVQVGAETSDQAIHYEETTLETIWQKTSNTGAGLRLGVPRYDINNPYWSWTDNVWNGQQDNHLRNQYDLDPHAYWRQSYPYTHLWFRVEVFVPERTLSITMLDPYKPGGIIPINDNFYVYVNGVRVAYHGTSYDAKIDDSCREADRWCVPSVNLTSAPWLEGQWNDVWILAEEWCVWGGIGYLEFRALIESVIPATIDCDPDTLNLKSKGNWITCYIELSDEHDPRDINASTILLNEAIQPELDLKYGFVRSEDSYITDRDGDGIAERMVKFDRTEVEESLTSGDSVSLTVTGQFHDGTEFEGADTIRVINPG
;
A
#
# COMPACT_ATOMS: atom_id res chain seq x y z
N MET A 1 -22.68 11.13 -57.38
CA MET A 1 -21.93 10.86 -56.13
C MET A 1 -20.61 10.24 -56.55
N LYS A 2 -19.63 11.10 -56.91
CA LYS A 2 -18.36 11.30 -56.18
C LYS A 2 -17.63 9.96 -55.98
N ASP A 3 -16.83 9.52 -56.94
CA ASP A 3 -15.41 9.85 -57.18
C ASP A 3 -14.54 9.69 -55.93
N THR A 4 -13.80 8.59 -55.86
CA THR A 4 -12.65 8.45 -54.94
C THR A 4 -11.37 8.44 -55.78
N LYS A 5 -10.76 9.63 -55.91
CA LYS A 5 -9.41 9.81 -56.42
C LYS A 5 -8.39 9.39 -55.36
N ALA A 6 -7.37 8.68 -55.81
CA ALA A 6 -6.10 8.54 -55.10
C ALA A 6 -5.39 9.90 -55.00
N ILE A 7 -4.81 10.18 -53.83
CA ILE A 7 -3.74 11.17 -53.65
C ILE A 7 -2.61 10.46 -52.91
N VAL A 8 -1.45 10.44 -53.57
CA VAL A 8 -0.15 10.06 -53.01
C VAL A 8 0.43 11.28 -52.30
N ALA A 9 0.84 11.10 -51.05
CA ALA A 9 1.84 11.88 -50.31
C ALA A 9 2.26 10.97 -49.15
N GLY A 10 3.51 10.75 -48.80
CA GLY A 10 4.75 11.50 -48.98
C GLY A 10 5.55 11.17 -47.72
N GLY A 11 6.74 10.60 -47.87
CA GLY A 11 7.57 10.23 -46.73
C GLY A 11 7.94 11.46 -45.91
N ALA A 12 7.73 11.37 -44.59
CA ALA A 12 8.38 12.22 -43.61
C ALA A 12 8.75 11.34 -42.41
N SER A 13 10.05 11.07 -42.30
CA SER A 13 10.73 10.71 -41.06
C SER A 13 10.53 11.84 -40.07
N LEU A 14 10.06 11.53 -38.86
CA LEU A 14 10.33 12.32 -37.65
C LEU A 14 10.10 11.45 -36.41
N SER A 15 11.24 11.18 -35.77
CA SER A 15 11.49 10.89 -34.35
C SER A 15 10.36 11.20 -33.36
N GLY A 16 10.18 10.29 -32.40
CA GLY A 16 9.54 10.59 -31.11
C GLY A 16 8.28 9.77 -30.82
N PHE A 17 8.43 8.47 -30.60
CA PHE A 17 7.39 7.73 -29.87
C PHE A 17 7.53 8.07 -28.38
N VAL A 18 6.73 9.04 -27.94
CA VAL A 18 6.29 9.10 -26.54
C VAL A 18 5.31 7.95 -26.40
N ILE A 19 5.74 6.87 -25.75
CA ILE A 19 4.82 5.84 -25.27
C ILE A 19 4.02 6.51 -24.16
N ALA A 20 2.78 6.90 -24.48
CA ALA A 20 1.79 7.20 -23.48
C ALA A 20 1.55 5.91 -22.68
N CYS A 21 2.14 5.81 -21.48
CA CYS A 21 1.69 4.86 -20.48
C CYS A 21 0.24 5.20 -20.18
N VAL A 22 -0.66 4.33 -20.67
CA VAL A 22 -2.04 4.30 -20.22
C VAL A 22 -1.99 3.86 -18.76
N ILE A 23 -2.08 4.82 -17.86
CA ILE A 23 -2.22 4.60 -16.41
C ILE A 23 -3.59 3.95 -16.22
N LEU A 24 -3.62 2.63 -16.12
CA LEU A 24 -4.76 1.91 -15.59
C LEU A 24 -4.62 1.98 -14.07
N VAL A 25 -5.32 2.94 -13.45
CA VAL A 25 -5.61 2.88 -12.01
C VAL A 25 -6.49 1.65 -11.84
N VAL A 26 -5.90 0.51 -11.46
CA VAL A 26 -6.65 -0.69 -11.13
C VAL A 26 -7.42 -0.39 -9.86
N ALA A 27 -8.73 -0.63 -9.90
CA ALA A 27 -9.63 -0.38 -8.78
C ALA A 27 -9.18 -1.19 -7.56
N PHE A 28 -8.92 -0.49 -6.45
CA PHE A 28 -8.73 -1.09 -5.13
C PHE A 28 -9.98 -1.89 -4.76
N SER A 29 -9.84 -3.19 -4.50
CA SER A 29 -10.91 -3.98 -3.89
C SER A 29 -10.77 -3.92 -2.37
N VAL A 30 -11.59 -3.09 -1.74
CA VAL A 30 -11.65 -2.90 -0.28
C VAL A 30 -12.33 -4.11 0.35
N GLN A 31 -11.68 -4.74 1.33
CA GLN A 31 -12.33 -5.68 2.26
C GLN A 31 -12.04 -5.24 3.69
N VAL A 32 -13.06 -4.69 4.36
CA VAL A 32 -12.99 -4.31 5.77
C VAL A 32 -13.04 -5.60 6.62
N GLY A 33 -11.95 -5.90 7.33
CA GLY A 33 -11.87 -7.01 8.28
C GLY A 33 -12.37 -6.61 9.67
N ALA A 34 -13.19 -7.45 10.31
CA ALA A 34 -13.77 -7.18 11.64
C ALA A 34 -12.90 -7.69 12.80
N GLU A 35 -12.70 -6.81 13.78
CA GLU A 35 -12.30 -6.89 15.21
C GLU A 35 -11.77 -8.19 15.86
N THR A 36 -10.71 -8.01 16.66
CA THR A 36 -10.60 -8.61 18.01
C THR A 36 -9.99 -7.63 19.02
N SER A 37 -10.55 -7.61 20.23
CA SER A 37 -10.32 -6.68 21.33
C SER A 37 -8.90 -6.68 21.94
N ASP A 38 -8.23 -5.53 21.88
CA ASP A 38 -7.45 -4.85 22.95
C ASP A 38 -6.77 -3.64 22.28
N GLN A 39 -7.22 -2.42 22.56
CA GLN A 39 -6.77 -1.16 21.90
C GLN A 39 -6.72 -1.27 20.37
N ALA A 40 -7.90 -1.30 19.74
CA ALA A 40 -8.02 -1.53 18.32
C ALA A 40 -7.65 -0.26 17.53
N ILE A 41 -6.36 -0.11 17.21
CA ILE A 41 -5.96 0.69 16.05
C ILE A 41 -6.71 0.12 14.85
N HIS A 42 -7.53 0.93 14.18
CA HIS A 42 -8.21 0.49 12.97
C HIS A 42 -7.17 0.33 11.86
N TYR A 43 -7.27 -0.76 11.12
CA TYR A 43 -6.37 -1.07 10.01
C TYR A 43 -7.17 -1.46 8.78
N GLU A 44 -6.62 -1.14 7.62
CA GLU A 44 -7.15 -1.56 6.33
C GLU A 44 -6.24 -2.66 5.74
N GLU A 45 -6.85 -3.75 5.27
CA GLU A 45 -6.15 -4.74 4.45
C GLU A 45 -6.38 -4.41 2.98
N THR A 46 -5.29 -4.18 2.24
CA THR A 46 -5.37 -3.84 0.81
C THR A 46 -4.46 -4.73 -0.03
N THR A 47 -4.88 -4.97 -1.27
CA THR A 47 -4.07 -5.65 -2.29
C THR A 47 -3.28 -4.60 -3.05
N LEU A 48 -1.96 -4.65 -2.97
CA LEU A 48 -1.10 -3.63 -3.58
C LEU A 48 -0.86 -3.92 -5.06
N GLU A 49 -0.49 -5.15 -5.40
CA GLU A 49 -0.24 -5.60 -6.77
C GLU A 49 -0.30 -7.13 -6.83
N THR A 50 -0.55 -7.66 -8.03
CA THR A 50 -0.62 -9.11 -8.28
C THR A 50 0.38 -9.52 -9.36
N ILE A 51 1.27 -10.47 -9.06
CA ILE A 51 2.18 -11.06 -10.05
C ILE A 51 1.62 -12.43 -10.45
N TRP A 52 1.46 -12.66 -11.75
CA TRP A 52 1.14 -13.98 -12.26
C TRP A 52 1.95 -14.38 -13.50
N GLN A 53 2.43 -15.62 -13.51
CA GLN A 53 2.78 -16.33 -14.74
C GLN A 53 2.25 -17.76 -14.67
N LYS A 54 1.66 -18.22 -15.78
CA LYS A 54 1.55 -19.65 -16.08
C LYS A 54 2.94 -20.21 -16.29
N THR A 55 3.38 -21.17 -15.47
CA THR A 55 4.38 -22.10 -15.99
C THR A 55 3.69 -23.03 -16.97
N SER A 56 4.17 -23.03 -18.22
CA SER A 56 3.62 -23.88 -19.26
C SER A 56 3.93 -25.33 -18.94
N ASN A 57 3.01 -25.99 -18.26
CA ASN A 57 3.03 -27.43 -18.09
C ASN A 57 2.66 -28.08 -19.43
N THR A 58 3.61 -28.20 -20.35
CA THR A 58 3.44 -28.94 -21.60
C THR A 58 4.65 -29.82 -21.90
N GLY A 59 4.75 -30.94 -21.17
CA GLY A 59 5.59 -32.08 -21.49
C GLY A 59 4.78 -33.37 -21.43
N ALA A 60 4.54 -33.98 -22.59
CA ALA A 60 3.68 -35.14 -22.83
C ALA A 60 3.72 -36.27 -21.78
N GLY A 61 2.56 -36.62 -21.21
CA GLY A 61 2.23 -38.02 -20.92
C GLY A 61 1.87 -38.43 -19.49
N LEU A 62 1.98 -37.57 -18.48
CA LEU A 62 1.54 -37.90 -17.12
C LEU A 62 0.62 -36.81 -16.56
N ARG A 63 -0.55 -37.24 -16.05
CA ARG A 63 -1.62 -36.38 -15.49
C ARG A 63 -1.25 -35.82 -14.11
N LEU A 64 -0.08 -35.21 -13.96
CA LEU A 64 0.32 -34.46 -12.78
C LEU A 64 0.47 -33.00 -13.21
N GLY A 65 -0.40 -32.14 -12.68
CA GLY A 65 -0.38 -30.70 -12.98
C GLY A 65 -1.44 -30.19 -13.96
N VAL A 66 -2.59 -30.85 -14.05
CA VAL A 66 -3.82 -30.12 -14.46
C VAL A 66 -4.30 -29.39 -13.21
N PRO A 67 -4.28 -28.04 -13.16
CA PRO A 67 -4.90 -27.32 -12.05
C PRO A 67 -6.37 -27.76 -11.96
N ARG A 68 -6.87 -28.02 -10.74
CA ARG A 68 -8.29 -28.40 -10.53
C ARG A 68 -9.27 -27.25 -10.80
N TYR A 69 -8.78 -26.09 -11.23
CA TYR A 69 -9.55 -24.88 -11.45
C TYR A 69 -9.68 -24.62 -12.95
N ASP A 70 -10.83 -24.10 -13.36
CA ASP A 70 -11.19 -23.87 -14.76
C ASP A 70 -10.20 -22.91 -15.43
N ILE A 71 -9.53 -23.39 -16.49
CA ILE A 71 -8.57 -22.61 -17.28
C ILE A 71 -9.22 -21.48 -18.08
N ASN A 72 -10.56 -21.46 -18.15
CA ASN A 72 -11.35 -20.43 -18.83
C ASN A 72 -11.81 -19.33 -17.88
N ASN A 73 -11.27 -19.28 -16.66
CA ASN A 73 -11.57 -18.23 -15.72
C ASN A 73 -11.07 -16.87 -16.31
N PRO A 74 -11.97 -15.89 -16.51
CA PRO A 74 -11.70 -14.63 -17.22
C PRO A 74 -10.75 -13.67 -16.48
N TYR A 75 -10.35 -14.00 -15.25
CA TYR A 75 -9.42 -13.24 -14.43
C TYR A 75 -7.94 -13.66 -14.61
N TRP A 76 -7.67 -14.56 -15.55
CA TRP A 76 -6.32 -15.04 -15.87
C TRP A 76 -5.74 -14.20 -17.00
N SER A 77 -4.94 -13.18 -16.65
CA SER A 77 -4.17 -12.40 -17.62
C SER A 77 -2.75 -12.93 -17.77
N TRP A 78 -2.33 -13.13 -19.01
CA TRP A 78 -0.97 -13.50 -19.38
C TRP A 78 -0.08 -12.26 -19.29
N THR A 79 1.06 -12.35 -18.61
CA THR A 79 2.10 -11.35 -18.77
C THR A 79 3.16 -11.87 -19.73
N ASP A 80 3.39 -11.12 -20.80
CA ASP A 80 4.52 -11.34 -21.71
C ASP A 80 5.83 -10.76 -21.11
N ASN A 81 5.75 -10.08 -19.95
CA ASN A 81 6.91 -9.51 -19.24
C ASN A 81 7.66 -10.56 -18.41
N VAL A 82 7.83 -11.76 -18.96
CA VAL A 82 8.82 -12.71 -18.44
C VAL A 82 10.16 -12.27 -19.00
N TRP A 83 10.91 -11.51 -18.20
CA TRP A 83 12.31 -11.28 -18.54
C TRP A 83 13.02 -12.61 -18.35
N ASN A 84 13.26 -13.33 -19.45
CA ASN A 84 14.38 -14.26 -19.47
C ASN A 84 15.57 -13.38 -19.14
N GLY A 85 16.06 -13.47 -17.90
CA GLY A 85 17.21 -12.72 -17.48
C GLY A 85 18.38 -12.92 -18.40
N GLN A 86 19.48 -12.22 -18.13
CA GLN A 86 20.73 -12.47 -18.84
C GLN A 86 20.91 -13.99 -18.95
N GLN A 87 20.85 -14.52 -20.18
CA GLN A 87 20.80 -15.95 -20.42
C GLN A 87 22.08 -16.52 -19.81
N ASP A 88 21.97 -17.06 -18.60
CA ASP A 88 23.15 -17.43 -17.84
C ASP A 88 23.65 -18.78 -18.35
N ASN A 89 24.23 -18.74 -19.54
CA ASN A 89 24.85 -19.88 -20.19
C ASN A 89 26.17 -20.27 -19.49
N HIS A 90 26.56 -19.63 -18.36
CA HIS A 90 27.88 -19.82 -17.78
C HIS A 90 28.00 -19.78 -16.24
N LEU A 91 26.94 -20.02 -15.46
CA LEU A 91 27.09 -20.49 -14.07
C LEU A 91 27.63 -21.93 -14.05
N ARG A 92 28.90 -22.09 -14.43
CA ARG A 92 29.62 -23.37 -14.49
C ARG A 92 30.09 -23.87 -13.13
N ASN A 93 29.87 -23.12 -12.05
CA ASN A 93 30.29 -23.54 -10.72
C ASN A 93 29.08 -23.73 -9.81
N GLN A 94 28.87 -25.00 -9.46
CA GLN A 94 27.96 -25.55 -8.44
C GLN A 94 28.03 -24.89 -7.05
N TYR A 95 28.81 -23.82 -6.86
CA TYR A 95 29.22 -23.29 -5.55
C TYR A 95 28.78 -21.84 -5.28
N ASP A 96 28.27 -21.11 -6.28
CA ASP A 96 27.96 -19.67 -6.10
C ASP A 96 26.52 -19.37 -5.68
N LEU A 97 25.60 -20.35 -5.67
CA LEU A 97 24.17 -20.07 -5.40
C LEU A 97 23.61 -20.71 -4.12
N ASP A 98 24.17 -21.82 -3.62
CA ASP A 98 23.82 -22.34 -2.30
C ASP A 98 24.88 -23.30 -1.73
N PRO A 99 25.66 -22.90 -0.72
CA PRO A 99 26.58 -23.82 -0.03
C PRO A 99 25.88 -24.93 0.77
N HIS A 100 24.54 -24.91 0.89
CA HIS A 100 23.73 -25.85 1.65
C HIS A 100 22.90 -26.84 0.80
N ALA A 101 22.97 -26.78 -0.53
CA ALA A 101 22.28 -27.75 -1.38
C ALA A 101 22.81 -29.18 -1.12
N TYR A 102 21.94 -30.07 -0.62
CA TYR A 102 22.31 -31.40 -0.11
C TYR A 102 22.67 -32.43 -1.21
N TRP A 103 22.62 -32.08 -2.50
CA TRP A 103 22.87 -33.00 -3.62
C TRP A 103 23.59 -32.36 -4.82
N ARG A 104 24.39 -33.17 -5.54
CA ARG A 104 25.08 -32.75 -6.77
C ARG A 104 24.09 -32.46 -7.88
N GLN A 105 24.14 -31.22 -8.36
CA GLN A 105 23.24 -30.69 -9.38
C GLN A 105 23.70 -31.11 -10.80
N SER A 106 22.83 -31.80 -11.58
CA SER A 106 23.25 -32.57 -12.79
C SER A 106 22.53 -32.20 -14.11
N TYR A 107 21.61 -31.23 -14.12
CA TYR A 107 20.78 -30.87 -15.28
C TYR A 107 20.80 -29.36 -15.56
N PRO A 108 20.49 -28.91 -16.80
CA PRO A 108 20.43 -27.48 -17.09
C PRO A 108 19.29 -26.82 -16.30
N TYR A 109 19.63 -25.81 -15.50
CA TYR A 109 18.68 -25.00 -14.74
C TYR A 109 17.90 -24.07 -15.67
N THR A 110 16.62 -23.92 -15.41
CA THR A 110 15.85 -22.76 -15.89
C THR A 110 15.60 -21.84 -14.72
N HIS A 111 16.11 -20.61 -14.82
CA HIS A 111 15.85 -19.54 -13.88
C HIS A 111 14.77 -18.64 -14.48
N LEU A 112 13.67 -18.45 -13.75
CA LEU A 112 12.62 -17.52 -14.13
C LEU A 112 12.71 -16.30 -13.24
N TRP A 113 12.86 -15.13 -13.86
CA TRP A 113 12.84 -13.85 -13.16
C TRP A 113 11.52 -13.15 -13.40
N PHE A 114 10.90 -12.73 -12.30
CA PHE A 114 9.72 -11.89 -12.27
C PHE A 114 10.13 -10.53 -11.71
N ARG A 115 9.52 -9.48 -12.23
CA ARG A 115 9.74 -8.12 -11.76
C ARG A 115 8.40 -7.41 -11.68
N VAL A 116 8.15 -6.73 -10.57
CA VAL A 116 6.99 -5.87 -10.36
C VAL A 116 7.44 -4.63 -9.60
N GLU A 117 6.78 -3.51 -9.86
CA GLU A 117 6.92 -2.31 -9.04
C GLU A 117 5.72 -2.24 -8.09
N VAL A 118 5.96 -2.17 -6.79
CA VAL A 118 4.92 -2.11 -5.76
C VAL A 118 5.04 -0.79 -4.99
N PHE A 119 4.01 0.04 -5.02
CA PHE A 119 3.93 1.19 -4.12
C PHE A 119 3.49 0.71 -2.74
N VAL A 120 4.30 0.96 -1.71
CA VAL A 120 3.93 0.64 -0.33
C VAL A 120 3.53 1.94 0.36
N PRO A 121 2.26 2.10 0.76
CA PRO A 121 1.78 3.32 1.40
C PRO A 121 2.53 3.63 2.70
N GLU A 122 2.51 4.89 3.11
CA GLU A 122 2.94 5.28 4.47
C GLU A 122 2.05 4.62 5.52
N ARG A 123 2.58 4.44 6.74
CA ARG A 123 1.87 3.80 7.86
C ARG A 123 1.48 2.34 7.58
N THR A 124 2.28 1.64 6.78
CA THR A 124 2.08 0.20 6.53
C THR A 124 2.57 -0.60 7.75
N LEU A 125 1.63 -1.20 8.49
CA LEU A 125 1.92 -2.05 9.66
C LEU A 125 2.54 -3.38 9.25
N SER A 126 2.11 -3.96 8.12
CA SER A 126 2.74 -5.16 7.58
C SER A 126 2.56 -5.29 6.09
N ILE A 127 3.49 -5.98 5.43
CA ILE A 127 3.35 -6.39 4.04
C ILE A 127 3.72 -7.87 3.91
N THR A 128 2.85 -8.65 3.28
CA THR A 128 3.00 -10.09 3.10
C THR A 128 2.78 -10.46 1.64
N MET A 129 3.70 -11.23 1.07
CA MET A 129 3.51 -11.89 -0.21
C MET A 129 2.98 -13.31 0.01
N LEU A 130 1.87 -13.66 -0.64
CA LEU A 130 1.18 -14.94 -0.44
C LEU A 130 0.43 -15.39 -1.71
N ASP A 131 -0.05 -16.64 -1.71
CA ASP A 131 -1.05 -17.09 -2.69
C ASP A 131 -2.46 -16.97 -2.08
N PRO A 132 -3.32 -16.05 -2.58
CA PRO A 132 -4.61 -15.73 -1.98
C PRO A 132 -5.63 -16.87 -2.16
N TYR A 133 -5.34 -17.83 -3.04
CA TYR A 133 -6.19 -18.99 -3.29
C TYR A 133 -5.78 -20.21 -2.46
N LYS A 134 -4.73 -20.09 -1.64
CA LYS A 134 -4.24 -21.18 -0.80
C LYS A 134 -4.53 -20.94 0.67
N PRO A 135 -5.20 -21.89 1.34
CA PRO A 135 -5.46 -21.76 2.76
C PRO A 135 -4.15 -21.82 3.55
N GLY A 136 -4.07 -21.03 4.63
CA GLY A 136 -2.96 -21.12 5.58
C GLY A 136 -1.72 -20.31 5.22
N GLY A 137 -1.80 -19.37 4.27
CA GLY A 137 -0.70 -18.46 3.95
C GLY A 137 0.52 -19.21 3.40
N ILE A 138 0.29 -20.07 2.43
CA ILE A 138 1.34 -20.86 1.77
C ILE A 138 1.47 -20.45 0.31
N ILE A 139 2.65 -20.65 -0.25
CA ILE A 139 2.93 -20.43 -1.67
C ILE A 139 3.33 -21.78 -2.29
N PRO A 140 2.57 -22.28 -3.29
CA PRO A 140 2.99 -23.41 -4.11
C PRO A 140 4.26 -23.05 -4.88
N ILE A 141 5.25 -23.91 -4.84
CA ILE A 141 6.51 -23.75 -5.57
C ILE A 141 6.99 -25.11 -6.06
N ASN A 142 7.85 -25.18 -7.07
CA ASN A 142 8.42 -26.46 -7.49
C ASN A 142 9.75 -26.76 -6.81
N ASP A 143 10.74 -25.86 -6.94
CA ASP A 143 12.06 -26.02 -6.32
C ASP A 143 12.38 -24.92 -5.31
N ASN A 144 13.08 -23.88 -5.72
CA ASN A 144 13.45 -22.77 -4.83
C ASN A 144 12.97 -21.46 -5.44
N PHE A 145 12.73 -20.47 -4.58
CA PHE A 145 12.65 -19.10 -5.05
C PHE A 145 13.29 -18.12 -4.07
N TYR A 146 13.66 -16.97 -4.62
CA TYR A 146 14.32 -15.89 -3.92
C TYR A 146 13.56 -14.59 -4.19
N VAL A 147 13.38 -13.78 -3.16
CA VAL A 147 12.73 -12.46 -3.28
C VAL A 147 13.77 -11.39 -3.04
N TYR A 148 13.85 -10.45 -3.96
CA TYR A 148 14.67 -9.26 -3.86
C TYR A 148 13.77 -8.04 -3.87
N VAL A 149 14.09 -7.05 -3.05
CA VAL A 149 13.44 -5.74 -3.09
C VAL A 149 14.51 -4.67 -3.20
N ASN A 150 14.38 -3.80 -4.21
CA ASN A 150 15.37 -2.77 -4.57
C ASN A 150 16.79 -3.34 -4.68
N GLY A 151 16.91 -4.56 -5.24
CA GLY A 151 18.17 -5.27 -5.42
C GLY A 151 18.71 -6.00 -4.19
N VAL A 152 18.06 -5.91 -3.03
CA VAL A 152 18.46 -6.62 -1.79
C VAL A 152 17.64 -7.89 -1.64
N ARG A 153 18.29 -9.05 -1.48
CA ARG A 153 17.57 -10.31 -1.19
C ARG A 153 16.98 -10.27 0.22
N VAL A 154 15.66 -10.33 0.30
CA VAL A 154 14.91 -10.27 1.57
C VAL A 154 14.35 -11.62 1.99
N ALA A 155 14.16 -12.56 1.06
CA ALA A 155 13.70 -13.90 1.38
C ALA A 155 14.26 -14.97 0.44
N TYR A 156 14.27 -16.21 0.91
CA TYR A 156 14.58 -17.41 0.16
C TYR A 156 13.80 -18.57 0.77
N HIS A 157 13.14 -19.35 -0.07
CA HIS A 157 12.36 -20.51 0.34
C HIS A 157 12.45 -21.58 -0.74
N GLY A 158 12.20 -22.83 -0.40
CA GLY A 158 12.41 -23.88 -1.37
C GLY A 158 12.62 -25.29 -0.84
N THR A 159 12.70 -26.25 -1.75
CA THR A 159 13.02 -27.66 -1.48
C THR A 159 14.43 -27.85 -0.91
N SER A 160 15.34 -26.91 -1.18
CA SER A 160 16.65 -26.83 -0.52
C SER A 160 16.59 -26.24 0.89
N TYR A 161 15.46 -25.65 1.29
CA TYR A 161 15.33 -24.85 2.51
C TYR A 161 14.23 -25.40 3.43
N ASP A 162 13.03 -24.84 3.33
CA ASP A 162 11.93 -25.00 4.29
C ASP A 162 10.63 -25.50 3.65
N ALA A 163 10.66 -25.85 2.36
CA ALA A 163 9.48 -26.36 1.69
C ALA A 163 8.99 -27.68 2.30
N LYS A 164 7.68 -27.84 2.32
CA LYS A 164 6.99 -29.02 2.84
C LYS A 164 6.05 -29.58 1.77
N ILE A 165 5.84 -30.89 1.84
CA ILE A 165 4.89 -31.58 0.98
C ILE A 165 3.49 -31.40 1.57
N ASP A 166 2.59 -30.76 0.82
CA ASP A 166 1.17 -30.62 1.15
C ASP A 166 0.30 -30.81 -0.11
N ASP A 167 -0.83 -31.48 0.06
CA ASP A 167 -1.77 -31.78 -1.01
C ASP A 167 -2.48 -30.55 -1.59
N SER A 168 -2.39 -29.40 -0.93
CA SER A 168 -2.90 -28.11 -1.40
C SER A 168 -2.05 -27.47 -2.50
N CYS A 169 -0.77 -27.84 -2.66
CA CYS A 169 0.15 -27.34 -3.71
C CYS A 169 0.38 -28.36 -4.84
N ARG A 170 -0.62 -29.21 -5.16
CA ARG A 170 -0.48 -30.28 -6.17
C ARG A 170 -0.07 -29.81 -7.56
N GLU A 171 -0.32 -28.55 -7.88
CA GLU A 171 0.11 -27.91 -9.13
C GLU A 171 1.62 -27.70 -9.22
N ALA A 172 2.32 -27.70 -8.08
CA ALA A 172 3.77 -27.51 -7.98
C ALA A 172 4.41 -28.71 -7.26
N ASP A 173 4.08 -29.92 -7.72
CA ASP A 173 4.60 -31.19 -7.17
C ASP A 173 4.41 -31.38 -5.66
N ARG A 174 3.38 -30.71 -5.10
CA ARG A 174 3.01 -30.67 -3.68
C ARG A 174 3.98 -29.89 -2.80
N TRP A 175 4.97 -29.22 -3.35
CA TRP A 175 5.86 -28.39 -2.56
C TRP A 175 5.21 -27.05 -2.24
N CYS A 176 5.19 -26.73 -0.96
CA CYS A 176 4.68 -25.47 -0.43
C CYS A 176 5.71 -24.85 0.50
N VAL A 177 5.74 -23.53 0.51
CA VAL A 177 6.51 -22.71 1.46
C VAL A 177 5.58 -21.76 2.20
N PRO A 178 5.97 -21.20 3.35
CA PRO A 178 5.20 -20.14 3.98
C PRO A 178 5.14 -18.87 3.12
N SER A 179 4.14 -18.03 3.37
CA SER A 179 4.06 -16.66 2.87
C SER A 179 5.31 -15.87 3.29
N VAL A 180 5.71 -14.92 2.45
CA VAL A 180 6.89 -14.10 2.71
C VAL A 180 6.45 -12.81 3.40
N ASN A 181 6.84 -12.64 4.66
CA ASN A 181 6.69 -11.38 5.37
C ASN A 181 7.80 -10.42 4.93
N LEU A 182 7.41 -9.26 4.39
CA LEU A 182 8.30 -8.22 3.88
C LEU A 182 8.39 -7.00 4.82
N THR A 183 7.67 -7.02 5.95
CA THR A 183 7.57 -5.90 6.90
C THR A 183 8.92 -5.46 7.45
N SER A 184 9.88 -6.37 7.61
CA SER A 184 11.21 -6.03 8.13
C SER A 184 12.12 -5.31 7.14
N ALA A 185 11.63 -4.91 5.96
CA ALA A 185 12.36 -4.09 5.01
C ALA A 185 12.03 -2.59 5.26
N PRO A 186 12.89 -1.85 5.99
CA PRO A 186 12.59 -0.49 6.45
C PRO A 186 12.57 0.59 5.35
N TRP A 187 12.73 0.20 4.08
CA TRP A 187 12.81 1.10 2.92
C TRP A 187 11.59 1.02 2.01
N LEU A 188 10.51 0.35 2.43
CA LEU A 188 9.36 0.13 1.55
C LEU A 188 8.39 1.32 1.55
N GLU A 189 8.10 1.91 2.71
CA GLU A 189 6.99 2.87 2.86
C GLU A 189 7.19 4.18 2.11
N GLY A 190 6.05 4.77 1.70
CA GLY A 190 5.95 6.07 1.04
C GLY A 190 6.52 6.12 -0.39
N GLN A 191 6.87 4.97 -0.98
CA GLN A 191 7.56 4.93 -2.27
C GLN A 191 7.27 3.68 -3.10
N TRP A 192 7.66 3.75 -4.38
CA TRP A 192 7.67 2.61 -5.28
C TRP A 192 8.89 1.72 -5.03
N ASN A 193 8.67 0.41 -4.98
CA ASN A 193 9.70 -0.58 -4.73
C ASN A 193 9.78 -1.58 -5.88
N ASP A 194 11.00 -1.83 -6.33
CA ASP A 194 11.29 -2.78 -7.38
C ASP A 194 11.48 -4.18 -6.79
N VAL A 195 10.48 -5.04 -6.96
CA VAL A 195 10.46 -6.39 -6.41
C VAL A 195 10.80 -7.40 -7.51
N TRP A 196 11.85 -8.18 -7.27
CA TRP A 196 12.25 -9.26 -8.14
C TRP A 196 12.03 -10.60 -7.46
N ILE A 197 11.51 -11.55 -8.23
CA ILE A 197 11.38 -12.93 -7.77
C ILE A 197 12.17 -13.80 -8.73
N LEU A 198 13.09 -14.58 -8.19
CA LEU A 198 13.83 -15.59 -8.94
C LEU A 198 13.27 -16.94 -8.55
N ALA A 199 12.57 -17.63 -9.45
CA ALA A 199 12.21 -19.04 -9.27
C ALA A 199 13.24 -19.92 -9.97
N GLU A 200 13.82 -20.85 -9.22
CA GLU A 200 14.57 -21.97 -9.76
C GLU A 200 13.62 -23.07 -10.17
N GLU A 201 13.83 -23.61 -11.36
CA GLU A 201 13.08 -24.75 -11.88
C GLU A 201 14.06 -25.80 -12.41
N TRP A 202 14.05 -26.98 -11.78
CA TRP A 202 14.70 -28.19 -12.25
C TRP A 202 13.75 -28.94 -13.18
N CYS A 203 14.31 -29.42 -14.29
CA CYS A 203 13.61 -30.27 -15.26
C CYS A 203 12.50 -29.59 -16.07
N VAL A 204 12.48 -28.24 -16.12
CA VAL A 204 11.64 -27.42 -17.01
C VAL A 204 10.13 -27.54 -16.74
N TRP A 205 9.71 -28.36 -15.76
CA TRP A 205 8.33 -28.76 -15.51
C TRP A 205 8.01 -28.46 -14.04
N GLY A 206 7.26 -27.39 -13.79
CA GLY A 206 6.95 -26.89 -12.45
C GLY A 206 6.65 -25.39 -12.48
N GLY A 207 6.14 -24.83 -11.39
CA GLY A 207 5.90 -23.39 -11.29
C GLY A 207 5.69 -22.87 -9.89
N ILE A 208 5.61 -21.54 -9.81
CA ILE A 208 5.17 -20.81 -8.62
C ILE A 208 3.66 -20.56 -8.69
N GLY A 209 3.00 -20.54 -7.53
CA GLY A 209 1.60 -20.19 -7.38
C GLY A 209 1.30 -18.74 -7.74
N TYR A 210 0.05 -18.33 -7.54
CA TYR A 210 -0.33 -16.93 -7.71
C TYR A 210 0.30 -16.11 -6.60
N LEU A 211 0.89 -14.95 -6.91
CA LEU A 211 1.48 -14.10 -5.90
C LEU A 211 0.73 -12.79 -5.79
N GLU A 212 0.31 -12.50 -4.58
CA GLU A 212 -0.34 -11.26 -4.18
C GLU A 212 0.45 -10.62 -3.06
N PHE A 213 0.64 -9.30 -3.14
CA PHE A 213 1.13 -8.51 -2.01
C PHE A 213 -0.06 -7.93 -1.26
N ARG A 214 -0.17 -8.29 0.01
CA ARG A 214 -1.14 -7.71 0.92
C ARG A 214 -0.44 -6.81 1.92
N ALA A 215 -0.98 -5.61 2.09
CA ALA A 215 -0.55 -4.70 3.13
C ALA A 215 -1.67 -4.53 4.17
N LEU A 216 -1.26 -4.54 5.45
CA LEU A 216 -2.05 -3.98 6.53
C LEU A 216 -1.55 -2.57 6.77
N ILE A 217 -2.43 -1.60 6.65
CA ILE A 217 -2.12 -0.16 6.76
C ILE A 217 -2.89 0.39 7.95
N GLU A 218 -2.23 1.22 8.76
CA GLU A 218 -2.91 1.97 9.82
C GLU A 218 -3.90 2.95 9.20
N SER A 219 -5.16 2.86 9.61
CA SER A 219 -6.23 3.68 9.08
C SER A 219 -6.23 5.05 9.76
N VAL A 220 -6.21 6.10 8.96
CA VAL A 220 -6.37 7.49 9.40
C VAL A 220 -7.69 8.00 8.88
N ILE A 221 -8.59 8.38 9.79
CA ILE A 221 -9.90 8.92 9.41
C ILE A 221 -9.68 10.36 8.89
N PRO A 222 -10.03 10.66 7.63
CA PRO A 222 -9.94 12.03 7.14
C PRO A 222 -10.98 12.90 7.83
N ALA A 223 -10.56 14.10 8.25
CA ALA A 223 -11.43 15.12 8.83
C ALA A 223 -11.47 16.37 7.96
N THR A 224 -12.65 16.97 7.81
CA THR A 224 -12.77 18.34 7.30
C THR A 224 -12.46 19.29 8.44
N ILE A 225 -11.49 20.18 8.25
CA ILE A 225 -11.05 21.15 9.25
C ILE A 225 -11.36 22.55 8.74
N ASP A 226 -11.96 23.36 9.59
CA ASP A 226 -12.21 24.79 9.37
C ASP A 226 -11.72 25.57 10.59
N CYS A 227 -10.70 26.40 10.43
CA CYS A 227 -10.05 27.14 11.51
C CYS A 227 -10.23 28.66 11.36
N ASP A 228 -10.97 29.23 12.31
CA ASP A 228 -11.19 30.66 12.41
C ASP A 228 -10.13 31.38 13.27
N PRO A 229 -9.62 32.54 12.81
CA PRO A 229 -10.06 33.26 11.60
C PRO A 229 -9.30 32.85 10.32
N ASP A 230 -9.99 32.88 9.17
CA ASP A 230 -9.39 32.71 7.82
C ASP A 230 -8.26 33.70 7.52
N THR A 231 -8.23 34.85 8.21
CA THR A 231 -7.12 35.79 8.17
C THR A 231 -6.62 36.09 9.57
N LEU A 232 -5.45 35.55 9.89
CA LEU A 232 -4.74 35.77 11.14
C LEU A 232 -3.84 37.01 11.05
N ASN A 233 -4.25 38.08 11.72
CA ASN A 233 -3.39 39.23 11.93
C ASN A 233 -2.56 39.08 13.21
N LEU A 234 -1.24 38.96 13.10
CA LEU A 234 -0.32 38.77 14.24
C LEU A 234 -0.26 39.97 15.21
N LYS A 235 -0.87 41.11 14.87
CA LYS A 235 -1.03 42.27 15.78
C LYS A 235 -2.37 42.29 16.53
N SER A 236 -3.32 41.43 16.15
CA SER A 236 -4.64 41.37 16.78
C SER A 236 -4.55 40.71 18.16
N LYS A 237 -5.32 41.23 19.12
CA LYS A 237 -5.35 40.74 20.51
C LYS A 237 -6.47 39.74 20.75
N GLY A 238 -6.68 38.84 19.80
CA GLY A 238 -7.60 37.72 20.01
C GLY A 238 -7.06 36.79 21.10
N ASN A 239 -7.91 35.93 21.65
CA ASN A 239 -7.46 34.93 22.63
C ASN A 239 -7.32 33.54 22.03
N TRP A 240 -8.09 33.24 20.98
CA TRP A 240 -8.27 31.88 20.48
C TRP A 240 -8.14 31.81 18.97
N ILE A 241 -7.62 30.67 18.50
CA ILE A 241 -7.94 30.10 17.19
C ILE A 241 -8.99 29.03 17.43
N THR A 242 -10.12 29.10 16.73
CA THR A 242 -11.21 28.10 16.88
C THR A 242 -11.20 27.21 15.66
N CYS A 243 -11.04 25.90 15.83
CA CYS A 243 -11.15 24.95 14.73
C CYS A 243 -12.37 24.05 14.94
N TYR A 244 -13.01 23.68 13.84
CA TYR A 244 -14.11 22.73 13.79
C TYR A 244 -13.61 21.48 13.08
N ILE A 245 -13.83 20.33 13.71
CA ILE A 245 -13.40 19.01 13.23
C ILE A 245 -14.66 18.24 12.87
N GLU A 246 -14.90 18.08 11.57
CA GLU A 246 -16.01 17.31 11.03
C GLU A 246 -15.47 16.00 10.45
N LEU A 247 -16.17 14.90 10.74
CA LEU A 247 -15.84 13.57 10.25
C LEU A 247 -16.89 13.15 9.21
N SER A 248 -16.65 12.04 8.50
CA SER A 248 -17.72 11.46 7.69
C SER A 248 -18.93 11.06 8.54
N ASP A 249 -20.11 10.95 7.91
CA ASP A 249 -21.37 10.56 8.56
C ASP A 249 -21.35 9.19 9.25
N GLU A 250 -20.35 8.37 8.94
CA GLU A 250 -20.09 7.07 9.58
C GLU A 250 -19.44 7.18 10.97
N HIS A 251 -18.95 8.36 11.38
CA HIS A 251 -18.22 8.56 12.64
C HIS A 251 -18.87 9.65 13.52
N ASP A 252 -18.97 9.43 14.84
CA ASP A 252 -19.45 10.44 15.79
C ASP A 252 -18.26 11.29 16.30
N PRO A 253 -18.26 12.63 16.14
CA PRO A 253 -17.22 13.49 16.70
C PRO A 253 -17.09 13.43 18.22
N ARG A 254 -18.06 12.82 18.92
CA ARG A 254 -17.95 12.51 20.36
C ARG A 254 -16.90 11.45 20.67
N ASP A 255 -16.62 10.55 19.71
CA ASP A 255 -15.65 9.47 19.90
C ASP A 255 -14.20 9.96 19.83
N ILE A 256 -13.98 11.19 19.34
CA ILE A 256 -12.68 11.86 19.40
C ILE A 256 -12.24 12.01 20.86
N ASN A 257 -11.01 11.64 21.17
CA ASN A 257 -10.37 11.96 22.44
C ASN A 257 -9.74 13.36 22.38
N ALA A 258 -10.39 14.36 22.98
CA ALA A 258 -9.97 15.77 22.90
C ALA A 258 -8.53 16.02 23.38
N SER A 259 -8.06 15.23 24.35
CA SER A 259 -6.73 15.38 24.95
C SER A 259 -5.58 14.96 24.03
N THR A 260 -5.88 14.26 22.93
CA THR A 260 -4.90 13.80 21.95
C THR A 260 -4.79 14.73 20.75
N ILE A 261 -5.67 15.73 20.66
CA ILE A 261 -5.71 16.65 19.54
C ILE A 261 -4.48 17.54 19.55
N LEU A 262 -3.85 17.68 18.39
CA LEU A 262 -2.70 18.54 18.17
C LEU A 262 -2.93 19.41 16.93
N LEU A 263 -2.68 20.70 17.06
CA LEU A 263 -2.52 21.61 15.93
C LEU A 263 -1.03 21.71 15.58
N ASN A 264 -0.71 21.51 14.30
CA ASN A 264 0.65 21.46 13.77
C ASN A 264 1.58 20.56 14.61
N GLU A 265 1.06 19.38 15.00
CA GLU A 265 1.76 18.34 15.78
C GLU A 265 2.26 18.75 17.18
N ALA A 266 1.95 19.97 17.65
CA ALA A 266 2.58 20.51 18.85
C ALA A 266 1.61 21.17 19.85
N ILE A 267 0.56 21.83 19.37
CA ILE A 267 -0.26 22.72 20.19
C ILE A 267 -1.54 21.99 20.60
N GLN A 268 -1.77 21.85 21.91
CA GLN A 268 -2.96 21.20 22.44
C GLN A 268 -4.14 22.19 22.53
N PRO A 269 -5.39 21.71 22.40
CA PRO A 269 -6.54 22.56 22.63
C PRO A 269 -6.70 22.90 24.11
N GLU A 270 -7.39 24.00 24.39
CA GLU A 270 -7.79 24.38 25.74
C GLU A 270 -8.97 23.51 26.22
N LEU A 271 -8.72 22.76 27.29
CA LEU A 271 -9.67 21.82 27.90
C LEU A 271 -10.02 22.20 29.35
N ASP A 272 -9.61 23.37 29.85
CA ASP A 272 -9.90 23.82 31.21
C ASP A 272 -11.36 24.27 31.36
N LEU A 273 -12.09 23.55 32.22
CA LEU A 273 -13.49 23.77 32.55
C LEU A 273 -13.84 25.19 33.02
N LYS A 274 -12.85 26.01 33.40
CA LYS A 274 -13.05 27.43 33.75
C LYS A 274 -13.59 28.25 32.58
N TYR A 275 -13.32 27.87 31.34
CA TYR A 275 -13.78 28.58 30.17
C TYR A 275 -15.21 28.17 29.82
N GLY A 276 -16.09 29.12 29.47
CA GLY A 276 -17.52 28.83 29.31
C GLY A 276 -17.89 27.90 28.14
N PHE A 277 -16.97 27.70 27.18
CA PHE A 277 -17.08 26.73 26.07
C PHE A 277 -16.59 25.32 26.47
N VAL A 278 -15.86 25.27 27.60
CA VAL A 278 -15.35 24.21 28.48
C VAL A 278 -16.25 23.29 29.30
N ARG A 279 -17.51 22.98 28.96
CA ARG A 279 -18.44 22.49 30.02
C ARG A 279 -18.40 20.98 30.25
N SER A 280 -18.18 20.22 29.19
CA SER A 280 -18.06 18.76 29.14
C SER A 280 -17.57 18.38 27.74
N GLU A 281 -17.17 17.13 27.51
CA GLU A 281 -16.81 16.67 26.15
C GLU A 281 -17.95 16.89 25.14
N ASP A 282 -19.21 16.81 25.59
CA ASP A 282 -20.39 17.13 24.75
C ASP A 282 -20.55 18.62 24.42
N SER A 283 -19.96 19.52 25.20
CA SER A 283 -20.28 20.96 25.13
C SER A 283 -19.71 21.68 23.91
N TYR A 284 -18.98 20.95 23.10
CA TYR A 284 -18.33 21.43 21.89
C TYR A 284 -18.77 20.69 20.64
N ILE A 285 -19.79 19.85 20.74
CA ILE A 285 -20.38 19.22 19.58
C ILE A 285 -21.48 20.15 19.07
N THR A 286 -21.29 20.67 17.86
CA THR A 286 -22.23 21.56 17.18
C THR A 286 -22.47 21.03 15.78
N ASP A 287 -23.50 21.52 15.10
CA ASP A 287 -23.66 21.39 13.65
C ASP A 287 -23.65 22.84 13.16
N ARG A 288 -22.46 23.34 12.82
CA ARG A 288 -22.19 24.76 12.57
C ARG A 288 -22.79 25.16 11.23
N ASP A 289 -22.67 24.31 10.22
CA ASP A 289 -23.06 24.63 8.85
C ASP A 289 -24.49 24.19 8.49
N GLY A 290 -25.12 23.34 9.32
CA GLY A 290 -26.50 22.91 9.22
C GLY A 290 -26.72 21.79 8.22
N ASP A 291 -25.68 21.01 7.88
CA ASP A 291 -25.77 19.88 6.95
C ASP A 291 -26.28 18.57 7.62
N GLY A 292 -26.35 18.56 8.96
CA GLY A 292 -26.80 17.44 9.77
C GLY A 292 -25.68 16.51 10.25
N ILE A 293 -24.43 16.79 9.91
CA ILE A 293 -23.21 16.18 10.45
C ILE A 293 -22.69 17.13 11.52
N ALA A 294 -22.43 16.59 12.71
CA ALA A 294 -21.91 17.42 13.78
C ALA A 294 -20.39 17.60 13.63
N GLU A 295 -19.86 18.73 14.09
CA GLU A 295 -18.44 18.97 14.24
C GLU A 295 -18.06 19.09 15.72
N ARG A 296 -16.84 18.69 16.03
CA ARG A 296 -16.20 19.00 17.31
C ARG A 296 -15.46 20.32 17.22
N MET A 297 -15.90 21.31 17.97
CA MET A 297 -15.22 22.59 18.15
C MET A 297 -14.06 22.45 19.14
N VAL A 298 -12.88 22.90 18.76
CA VAL A 298 -11.73 23.05 19.66
C VAL A 298 -11.16 24.45 19.58
N LYS A 299 -10.47 24.89 20.64
CA LYS A 299 -9.84 26.20 20.69
C LYS A 299 -8.40 26.09 21.15
N PHE A 300 -7.50 26.75 20.43
CA PHE A 300 -6.08 26.79 20.71
C PHE A 300 -5.68 28.18 21.19
N ASP A 301 -4.76 28.26 22.15
CA ASP A 301 -4.22 29.54 22.60
C ASP A 301 -3.60 30.27 21.41
N ARG A 302 -4.11 31.48 21.15
CA ARG A 302 -3.68 32.23 19.97
C ARG A 302 -2.19 32.56 19.99
N THR A 303 -1.62 32.82 21.16
CA THR A 303 -0.21 33.19 21.30
C THR A 303 0.67 32.02 20.88
N GLU A 304 0.36 30.81 21.35
CA GLU A 304 1.09 29.60 20.96
C GLU A 304 1.01 29.34 19.45
N VAL A 305 -0.17 29.53 18.85
CA VAL A 305 -0.33 29.41 17.40
C VAL A 305 0.48 30.48 16.66
N GLU A 306 0.39 31.75 17.05
CA GLU A 306 1.12 32.85 16.40
C GLU A 306 2.64 32.66 16.46
N GLU A 307 3.17 32.12 17.56
CA GLU A 307 4.61 31.80 17.70
C GLU A 307 5.07 30.65 16.79
N SER A 308 4.15 29.76 16.40
CA SER A 308 4.44 28.64 15.49
C SER A 308 4.40 29.00 14.01
N LEU A 309 3.82 30.15 13.64
CA LEU A 309 3.51 30.49 12.24
C LEU A 309 4.45 31.54 11.64
N THR A 310 4.63 31.44 10.32
CA THR A 310 5.26 32.48 9.50
C THR A 310 4.20 33.17 8.64
N SER A 311 4.33 34.49 8.42
CA SER A 311 3.40 35.23 7.55
C SER A 311 3.39 34.71 6.11
N GLY A 312 2.21 34.64 5.51
CA GLY A 312 1.99 34.14 4.16
C GLY A 312 0.52 34.22 3.76
N ASP A 313 0.25 34.25 2.44
CA ASP A 313 -1.12 34.29 1.92
C ASP A 313 -1.82 32.91 1.95
N SER A 314 -1.07 31.83 2.17
CA SER A 314 -1.54 30.46 2.22
C SER A 314 -0.70 29.69 3.24
N VAL A 315 -1.17 29.63 4.47
CA VAL A 315 -0.50 28.95 5.59
C VAL A 315 -1.39 27.80 6.04
N SER A 316 -0.86 26.58 5.96
CA SER A 316 -1.56 25.36 6.35
C SER A 316 -1.58 25.22 7.87
N LEU A 317 -2.73 24.84 8.40
CA LEU A 317 -2.96 24.43 9.77
C LEU A 317 -3.41 22.97 9.74
N THR A 318 -2.58 22.06 10.23
CA THR A 318 -2.92 20.63 10.28
C THR A 318 -3.43 20.29 11.68
N VAL A 319 -4.57 19.61 11.77
CA VAL A 319 -5.12 19.09 13.02
C VAL A 319 -5.07 17.57 12.97
N THR A 320 -4.41 16.98 13.96
CA THR A 320 -4.36 15.53 14.18
C THR A 320 -4.97 15.19 15.53
N GLY A 321 -5.34 13.94 15.72
CA GLY A 321 -5.74 13.41 17.02
C GLY A 321 -6.15 11.96 16.92
N GLN A 322 -6.69 11.45 18.03
CA GLN A 322 -7.15 10.06 18.13
C GLN A 322 -8.59 10.00 18.64
N PHE A 323 -9.29 8.94 18.25
CA PHE A 323 -10.51 8.47 18.87
C PHE A 323 -10.18 7.78 20.21
N HIS A 324 -11.18 7.53 21.06
CA HIS A 324 -10.98 6.84 22.33
C HIS A 324 -10.51 5.38 22.18
N ASP A 325 -10.71 4.76 21.01
CA ASP A 325 -10.24 3.41 20.70
C ASP A 325 -8.79 3.36 20.18
N GLY A 326 -8.19 4.53 19.91
CA GLY A 326 -6.83 4.69 19.39
C GLY A 326 -6.74 5.02 17.90
N THR A 327 -7.85 5.01 17.16
CA THR A 327 -7.86 5.36 15.73
C THR A 327 -7.43 6.79 15.51
N GLU A 328 -6.51 7.02 14.58
CA GLU A 328 -6.05 8.37 14.26
C GLU A 328 -7.01 9.08 13.31
N PHE A 329 -7.07 10.40 13.39
CA PHE A 329 -7.67 11.26 12.37
C PHE A 329 -6.76 12.42 12.04
N GLU A 330 -6.92 12.94 10.82
CA GLU A 330 -6.14 14.06 10.33
C GLU A 330 -6.96 14.89 9.34
N GLY A 331 -6.75 16.20 9.39
CA GLY A 331 -7.21 17.12 8.35
C GLY A 331 -6.45 18.43 8.41
N ALA A 332 -6.68 19.30 7.44
CA ALA A 332 -6.01 20.58 7.37
C ALA A 332 -6.92 21.70 6.85
N ASP A 333 -6.63 22.91 7.31
CA ASP A 333 -7.22 24.16 6.82
C ASP A 333 -6.11 25.09 6.32
N THR A 334 -6.46 26.04 5.44
CA THR A 334 -5.54 27.05 4.91
C THR A 334 -6.02 28.45 5.24
N ILE A 335 -5.23 29.16 6.05
CA ILE A 335 -5.50 30.54 6.44
C ILE A 335 -4.48 31.50 5.81
N ARG A 336 -4.81 32.79 5.84
CA ARG A 336 -3.89 33.89 5.51
C ARG A 336 -3.29 34.48 6.78
N VAL A 337 -1.96 34.51 6.89
CA VAL A 337 -1.26 35.10 8.04
C VAL A 337 -0.58 36.42 7.63
N ILE A 338 -1.00 37.52 8.27
CA ILE A 338 -0.45 38.85 8.00
C ILE A 338 0.28 39.41 9.22
N ASN A 339 1.43 40.04 8.98
CA ASN A 339 2.10 40.90 9.93
C ASN A 339 2.10 42.34 9.38
N PRO A 340 1.04 43.14 9.64
CA PRO A 340 1.01 44.50 9.16
C PRO A 340 2.08 45.27 9.91
N GLY A 341 3.18 45.64 9.24
CA GLY A 341 4.32 46.39 9.78
C GLY A 341 3.95 47.61 10.60
#